data_AF-A0A075K657-F1
#
_entry.id   AF-A0A075K657-F1
#
_cell.length_a   1.000
_cell.length_b   1.000
_cell.length_c   1.000
_cell.angle_alpha   90.00
_cell.angle_beta   90.00
_cell.angle_gamma   90.00
#
_symmetry.space_group_name_H-M   'P 1'
#
loop_
_entity.id
_entity.type
_entity.pdbx_description
1 polymer ?
#
loop_
_entity_poly.entity_id
_entity_poly.type
_entity_poly.pdbx_seq_one_letter_code
_entity_poly.pdbx_strand_id
1 'polypeptide(L)' 'MSFFVVDETDHALQVFCEVDPLPGRVAWRAQIYGTVSPQEELSGEAVDQDAVAGHVQAEVLDRGIFAQS' A
#
# COMPACT_ATOMS: atom_id res chain seq x y z
N MET A 1 3.40 -8.84 -5.28
CA MET A 1 3.98 -9.08 -3.94
C MET A 1 2.93 -8.86 -2.86
N SER A 2 3.08 -9.46 -1.69
CA SER A 2 2.20 -9.22 -0.54
C SER A 2 3.02 -8.85 0.69
N PHE A 3 2.52 -7.89 1.46
CA PHE A 3 3.15 -7.40 2.68
C PHE A 3 2.09 -6.78 3.60
N PHE A 4 2.52 -6.32 4.78
CA PHE A 4 1.67 -5.62 5.72
C PHE A 4 2.15 -4.18 5.88
N VAL A 5 1.19 -3.28 6.07
CA VAL A 5 1.40 -1.90 6.51
C VAL A 5 0.58 -1.68 7.77
N VAL A 6 0.83 -0.59 8.49
CA VAL A 6 0.05 -0.25 9.68
C VAL A 6 -0.80 1.00 9.45
N ASP A 7 -1.98 1.04 10.04
CA ASP A 7 -2.75 2.28 10.16
C ASP A 7 -2.21 3.18 11.29
N GLU A 8 -2.83 4.35 11.52
CA GLU A 8 -2.38 5.27 12.59
C GLU A 8 -2.56 4.71 14.01
N THR A 9 -3.30 3.62 14.16
CA THR A 9 -3.54 2.94 15.44
C THR A 9 -2.67 1.69 15.63
N ASP A 10 -1.66 1.51 14.78
CA ASP A 10 -0.72 0.37 14.79
C ASP A 10 -1.39 -0.98 14.45
N HIS A 11 -2.54 -0.96 13.79
CA HIS A 11 -3.18 -2.18 13.29
C HIS A 11 -2.65 -2.56 11.92
N ALA A 12 -2.31 -3.83 11.74
CA ALA A 12 -1.80 -4.35 10.49
C ALA A 12 -2.90 -4.49 9.42
N LEU A 13 -2.65 -3.91 8.25
CA LEU A 13 -3.44 -4.03 7.04
C LEU A 13 -2.72 -4.94 6.04
N GLN A 14 -3.43 -5.90 5.47
CA GLN A 14 -2.87 -6.76 4.44
C GLN A 14 -2.88 -6.04 3.10
N VAL A 15 -1.73 -6.02 2.43
CA VAL A 15 -1.57 -5.41 1.11
C VAL A 15 -1.23 -6.48 0.08
N PHE A 16 -2.00 -6.53 -1.00
CA PHE A 16 -1.62 -7.20 -2.22
C PHE A 16 -1.22 -6.16 -3.27
N CYS A 17 0.04 -6.19 -3.70
CA CYS A 17 0.58 -5.19 -4.60
C CYS A 17 1.09 -5.80 -5.89
N GLU A 18 0.58 -5.33 -7.02
CA GLU A 18 1.13 -5.58 -8.35
C GLU A 18 2.20 -4.52 -8.65
N VAL A 19 3.29 -4.94 -9.29
CA VAL A 19 4.40 -4.05 -9.67
C VAL A 19 4.73 -4.28 -11.13
N ASP A 20 4.82 -3.18 -11.88
CA ASP A 20 5.14 -3.16 -13.30
C ASP A 20 6.48 -2.43 -13.49
N PRO A 21 7.55 -3.12 -13.92
CA PRO A 21 8.84 -2.49 -14.14
C PRO A 21 8.82 -1.55 -15.35
N LEU A 22 9.34 -0.33 -15.16
CA LEU A 22 9.49 0.69 -16.19
C LEU A 22 10.97 1.08 -16.34
N PRO A 23 11.39 1.73 -17.44
CA PRO A 23 12.75 2.25 -17.54
C PRO A 23 13.07 3.25 -16.42
N GLY A 24 13.91 2.83 -15.47
CA GLY A 24 14.40 3.65 -14.36
C GLY A 24 13.46 3.82 -13.16
N ARG A 25 12.34 3.09 -13.11
CA ARG A 25 11.37 3.12 -12.00
C ARG A 25 10.44 1.90 -12.02
N VAL A 26 9.55 1.78 -11.04
CA VAL A 26 8.46 0.81 -11.03
C VAL A 26 7.13 1.53 -10.85
N ALA A 27 6.12 1.15 -11.65
CA ALA A 27 4.73 1.48 -11.34
C ALA A 27 4.18 0.41 -10.41
N TRP A 28 3.27 0.78 -9.51
CA TRP A 28 2.69 -0.15 -8.56
C TRP A 28 1.20 0.12 -8.34
N ARG A 29 0.45 -0.94 -8.03
CA ARG A 29 -0.96 -0.91 -7.66
C ARG A 29 -1.18 -1.83 -6.47
N ALA A 30 -1.67 -1.26 -5.38
CA ALA A 30 -1.88 -1.93 -4.11
C ALA A 30 -3.36 -2.02 -3.77
N GLN A 31 -3.81 -3.21 -3.43
CA GLN A 31 -5.13 -3.49 -2.87
C GLN A 31 -4.97 -3.71 -1.37
N ILE A 32 -5.70 -2.92 -0.58
CA ILE A 32 -5.64 -2.95 0.88
C ILE A 32 -6.88 -3.68 1.40
N TYR A 33 -6.64 -4.66 2.26
CA TYR A 33 -7.67 -5.51 2.86
C TYR A 33 -7.77 -5.31 4.36
N GLY A 34 -8.92 -5.68 4.92
CA GLY A 34 -9.19 -5.57 6.35
C GLY A 34 -9.42 -4.13 6.81
N THR A 35 -9.86 -3.26 5.90
CA THR A 35 -10.09 -1.84 6.15
C THR A 35 -11.51 -1.53 6.63
N VAL A 36 -11.71 -0.41 7.34
CA VAL A 36 -13.04 0.08 7.76
C VAL A 36 -13.93 0.36 6.54
N SER A 37 -13.36 0.94 5.49
CA SER A 37 -13.99 1.06 4.17
C SER A 37 -13.87 -0.27 3.40
N PRO A 38 -14.77 -0.57 2.46
CA PRO A 38 -14.56 -1.65 1.50
C PRO A 38 -13.21 -1.48 0.80
N GLN A 39 -12.55 -2.61 0.47
CA GLN A 39 -11.23 -2.71 -0.17
C GLN A 39 -10.77 -1.43 -0.90
N GLU A 40 -9.72 -0.80 -0.38
CA GLU A 40 -9.14 0.41 -0.95
C GLU A 40 -8.06 0.06 -1.99
N GLU A 41 -8.02 0.81 -3.09
CA GLU A 41 -6.99 0.69 -4.12
C GLU A 41 -6.10 1.93 -4.13
N LEU A 42 -4.79 1.70 -4.03
CA LEU A 42 -3.76 2.72 -4.17
C LEU A 42 -2.91 2.42 -5.40
N SER A 43 -2.35 3.45 -6.02
CA SER A 43 -1.39 3.28 -7.09
C SER A 43 -0.40 4.44 -7.12
N GLY A 44 0.77 4.18 -7.68
CA GLY A 44 1.82 5.18 -7.79
C GLY A 44 3.04 4.66 -8.53
N GLU A 45 4.14 5.40 -8.41
CA GLU A 45 5.45 5.04 -8.94
C GLU A 45 6.49 5.07 -7.81
N ALA A 46 7.52 4.24 -7.91
CA ALA A 46 8.65 4.22 -6.99
C ALA A 46 9.96 4.03 -7.77
N VAL A 47 11.09 4.41 -7.17
CA VAL A 47 12.41 4.29 -7.81
C VAL A 47 12.80 2.84 -8.09
N ASP A 48 12.38 1.92 -7.22
CA ASP A 48 12.55 0.48 -7.34
C ASP A 48 11.44 -0.25 -6.54
N GLN A 49 11.45 -1.59 -6.64
CA GLN A 49 10.46 -2.43 -5.96
C GLN A 49 10.58 -2.37 -4.44
N ASP A 50 11.78 -2.15 -3.90
CA ASP A 50 12.03 -2.16 -2.45
C ASP A 50 11.42 -0.91 -1.79
N ALA A 51 11.33 0.20 -2.51
CA ALA A 51 10.69 1.44 -2.05
C ALA A 51 9.16 1.36 -1.98
N VAL A 52 8.50 0.44 -2.71
CA VAL A 52 7.03 0.41 -2.86
C VAL A 52 6.31 0.26 -1.52
N ALA A 53 6.80 -0.60 -0.61
CA ALA A 53 6.17 -0.78 0.70
C ALA A 53 6.14 0.51 1.52
N GLY A 54 7.21 1.31 1.46
CA GLY A 54 7.28 2.62 2.11
C GLY A 54 6.31 3.63 1.51
N HIS A 55 6.14 3.63 0.18
CA HIS A 55 5.15 4.48 -0.49
C HIS A 55 3.71 4.10 -0.10
N VAL A 56 3.38 2.82 -0.09
CA VAL A 56 2.03 2.36 0.34
C VAL A 56 1.77 2.70 1.80
N GLN A 57 2.75 2.51 2.68
CA GLN A 57 2.65 2.90 4.10
C GLN A 57 2.39 4.39 4.26
N ALA A 58 3.06 5.25 3.49
CA ALA A 58 2.86 6.69 3.54
C ALA A 58 1.44 7.08 3.08
N GLU A 59 0.94 6.50 1.99
CA GLU A 59 -0.40 6.77 1.48
C GLU A 59 -1.51 6.27 2.42
N VAL A 60 -1.31 5.14 3.10
CA VAL A 60 -2.24 4.63 4.12
C VAL A 60 -2.43 5.63 5.25
N LEU A 61 -1.34 6.21 5.74
CA LEU A 61 -1.37 7.20 6.81
C LEU A 61 -1.95 8.53 6.30
N ASP A 62 -1.49 9.03 5.15
CA ASP A 62 -1.93 10.32 4.59
C ASP A 62 -3.45 10.34 4.29
N ARG A 63 -4.00 9.22 3.82
CA ARG A 63 -5.43 9.09 3.51
C ARG A 63 -6.29 8.66 4.69
N GLY A 64 -5.69 8.34 5.85
CA GLY A 64 -6.41 7.82 7.00
C GLY A 64 -7.14 6.50 6.69
N ILE A 65 -6.43 5.54 6.11
CA ILE A 65 -6.96 4.19 5.87
C ILE A 65 -6.75 3.36 7.15
N PHE A 66 -7.85 2.90 7.75
CA PHE A 66 -7.85 2.20 9.04
C PHE A 66 -8.33 0.76 8.92
N ALA A 67 -7.89 -0.08 9.86
CA ALA A 67 -8.36 -1.45 10.00
C ALA A 67 -9.81 -1.51 10.49
N GLN A 68 -10.58 -2.47 9.98
CA GLN A 68 -11.89 -2.78 10.52
C GLN A 68 -11.72 -3.43 11.90
N SER A 69 -12.27 -2.78 12.92
CA SER A 69 -12.31 -3.25 14.32
C SER A 69 -13.29 -4.39 14.54
#